data_AF-A0A967N9Y6-F1
#
_entry.id   AF-A0A967N9Y6-F1
#
_cell.length_a   1.000
_cell.length_b   1.000
_cell.length_c   1.000
_cell.angle_alpha   90.00
_cell.angle_beta   90.00
_cell.angle_gamma   90.00
#
_symmetry.space_group_name_H-M   'P 1'
#
loop_
_entity.id
_entity.type
_entity.pdbx_description
1 polymer ?
#
loop_
_entity_poly.entity_id
_entity_poly.type
_entity_poly.pdbx_seq_one_letter_code
_entity_poly.pdbx_strand_id
1 'polypeptide(L)'
;MSRRPRFGGRIPRPRTPKERRRRGGEGRAPLPGAGDPAVVLDVELADAKLWLVLANDSERPAYDVTVEFDDPLLGLGGDVDVTGLALFDGLTLLRPGREIRILVDVALHFFAREEPTALRADVSWQSRRGERFGQEFRHDLKVWKDFGEVG
;
A
#
# COMPACT_ATOMS: atom_id res chain seq x y z
N MET A 1 29.77 54.72 14.27
CA MET A 1 30.01 53.45 15.00
C MET A 1 29.09 52.39 14.42
N SER A 2 29.66 51.42 13.69
CA SER A 2 28.97 50.43 12.87
C SER A 2 28.62 49.17 13.69
N ARG A 3 27.36 48.74 13.70
CA ARG A 3 26.93 47.45 14.29
C ARG A 3 26.56 46.50 13.15
N ARG A 4 27.40 45.48 12.95
CA ARG A 4 27.17 44.36 12.01
C ARG A 4 26.05 43.45 12.52
N PRO A 5 25.20 42.89 11.65
CA PRO A 5 24.24 41.85 12.04
C PRO A 5 24.94 40.49 12.22
N ARG A 6 24.50 39.71 13.23
CA ARG A 6 24.93 38.32 13.44
C ARG A 6 24.13 37.39 12.52
N PHE A 7 24.78 36.83 11.51
CA PHE A 7 24.24 35.71 10.74
C PHE A 7 24.33 34.42 11.58
N GLY A 8 23.22 34.05 12.22
CA GLY A 8 23.01 32.72 12.81
C GLY A 8 22.60 31.70 11.75
N GLY A 9 23.51 31.39 10.81
CA GLY A 9 23.27 30.34 9.82
C GLY A 9 23.49 28.96 10.43
N ARG A 10 22.42 28.22 10.74
CA ARG A 10 22.52 26.76 10.91
C ARG A 10 22.93 26.18 9.57
N ILE A 11 24.15 25.66 9.47
CA ILE A 11 24.56 24.79 8.36
C ILE A 11 23.65 23.56 8.41
N PRO A 12 22.84 23.26 7.37
CA PRO A 12 22.05 22.04 7.34
C PRO A 12 23.00 20.85 7.41
N ARG A 13 22.75 19.92 8.32
CA ARG A 13 23.51 18.67 8.39
C ARG A 13 23.45 17.97 7.02
N PRO A 14 24.55 17.36 6.54
CA PRO A 14 24.49 16.52 5.36
C PRO A 14 23.44 15.42 5.60
N ARG A 15 22.43 15.39 4.73
CA ARG A 15 21.34 14.42 4.76
C ARG A 15 21.88 13.00 4.68
N THR A 16 21.29 12.10 5.46
CA THR A 16 21.71 10.69 5.49
C THR A 16 21.48 10.02 4.12
N PRO A 17 22.24 8.97 3.75
CA PRO A 17 22.07 8.25 2.49
C PRO A 17 20.62 7.78 2.20
N LYS A 18 19.80 7.62 3.25
CA LYS A 18 18.37 7.25 3.16
C LYS A 18 17.49 8.36 2.56
N GLU A 19 17.80 9.63 2.82
CA GLU A 19 17.11 10.79 2.20
C GLU A 19 17.55 11.04 0.75
N ARG A 20 18.77 10.61 0.38
CA ARG A 20 19.29 10.77 -0.99
C ARG A 20 18.62 9.82 -1.99
N ARG A 21 18.09 8.68 -1.52
CA ARG A 21 17.36 7.71 -2.34
C ARG A 21 15.94 8.16 -2.71
N ARG A 22 15.33 9.10 -1.99
CA ARG A 22 13.96 9.59 -2.27
C ARG A 22 13.87 10.59 -3.44
N ARG A 23 14.98 10.96 -4.09
CA ARG A 23 15.00 11.95 -5.20
C ARG A 23 15.78 11.51 -6.44
N GLY A 24 16.05 10.22 -6.57
CA GLY A 24 16.78 9.66 -7.72
C GLY A 24 15.98 8.55 -8.37
N GLY A 25 14.97 8.91 -9.16
CA GLY A 25 14.25 7.97 -10.04
C GLY A 25 12.75 7.98 -9.84
N GLU A 26 12.08 9.06 -10.25
CA GLU A 26 10.71 8.94 -10.78
C GLU A 26 10.78 8.23 -12.14
N GLY A 27 11.25 6.99 -12.13
CA GLY A 27 10.91 6.01 -13.14
C GLY A 27 9.91 5.12 -12.45
N ARG A 28 8.62 5.27 -12.78
CA ARG A 28 7.60 4.30 -12.38
C ARG A 28 8.19 2.93 -12.65
N ALA A 29 8.26 2.07 -11.62
CA ALA A 29 8.78 0.72 -11.81
C ALA A 29 8.04 0.09 -13.00
N PRO A 30 8.74 -0.63 -13.89
CA PRO A 30 8.12 -1.19 -15.06
C PRO A 30 6.96 -2.09 -14.65
N LEU A 31 5.86 -2.02 -15.41
CA LEU A 31 4.77 -2.97 -15.25
C LEU A 31 5.25 -4.37 -15.66
N PRO A 32 4.75 -5.43 -15.02
CA PRO A 32 5.08 -6.80 -15.40
C PRO A 32 4.62 -7.10 -16.83
N GLY A 33 5.46 -7.78 -17.61
CA GLY A 33 5.07 -8.37 -18.89
C GLY A 33 4.38 -9.72 -18.72
N ALA A 34 3.90 -10.31 -19.82
CA ALA A 34 3.16 -11.59 -19.82
C ALA A 34 3.92 -12.81 -19.26
N GLY A 35 5.22 -12.68 -18.92
CA GLY A 35 6.03 -13.73 -18.32
C GLY A 35 6.50 -13.43 -16.90
N ASP A 36 6.13 -12.27 -16.35
CA ASP A 36 6.58 -11.77 -15.05
C ASP A 36 5.53 -12.02 -13.95
N PRO A 37 5.93 -12.00 -12.67
CA PRO A 37 4.95 -12.02 -11.59
C PRO A 37 4.05 -10.79 -11.63
N ALA A 38 2.75 -10.98 -11.46
CA ALA A 38 1.76 -9.91 -11.38
C ALA A 38 1.09 -9.92 -9.99
N VAL A 39 1.42 -8.93 -9.17
CA VAL A 39 0.82 -8.77 -7.84
C VAL A 39 -0.25 -7.69 -7.90
N VAL A 40 -1.42 -8.00 -7.36
CA VAL A 40 -2.61 -7.15 -7.35
C VAL A 40 -3.02 -6.89 -5.91
N LEU A 41 -3.38 -5.63 -5.62
CA LEU A 41 -4.07 -5.26 -4.40
C LEU A 41 -5.49 -4.80 -4.75
N ASP A 42 -6.48 -5.47 -4.17
CA ASP A 42 -7.90 -5.19 -4.40
C ASP A 42 -8.68 -5.10 -3.09
N VAL A 43 -9.91 -4.58 -3.15
CA VAL A 43 -10.85 -4.57 -2.04
C VAL A 43 -12.17 -5.19 -2.47
N GLU A 44 -12.54 -6.27 -1.79
CA GLU A 44 -13.75 -7.03 -2.08
C GLU A 44 -14.80 -6.84 -0.98
N LEU A 45 -16.06 -6.70 -1.39
CA LEU A 45 -17.21 -6.88 -0.50
C LEU A 45 -17.70 -8.32 -0.63
N ALA A 46 -17.66 -9.09 0.46
CA ALA A 46 -18.16 -10.46 0.51
C ALA A 46 -18.72 -10.78 1.90
N ASP A 47 -19.90 -11.39 1.95
CA ASP A 47 -20.62 -11.73 3.18
C ASP A 47 -20.79 -10.51 4.11
N ALA A 48 -21.20 -9.37 3.56
CA ALA A 48 -21.31 -8.07 4.25
C ALA A 48 -20.01 -7.59 4.93
N LYS A 49 -18.84 -8.08 4.51
CA LYS A 49 -17.52 -7.69 5.02
C LYS A 49 -16.66 -7.12 3.91
N LEU A 50 -15.87 -6.11 4.25
CA LEU A 50 -14.82 -5.59 3.40
C LEU A 50 -13.54 -6.39 3.64
N TRP A 51 -12.96 -6.89 2.56
CA TRP A 51 -11.72 -7.66 2.55
C TRP A 51 -10.68 -6.92 1.71
N LEU A 52 -9.51 -6.69 2.29
CA LEU A 52 -8.33 -6.28 1.53
C LEU A 52 -7.66 -7.53 1.01
N VAL A 53 -7.42 -7.57 -0.30
CA VAL A 53 -6.95 -8.76 -1.01
C VAL A 53 -5.59 -8.47 -1.64
N LEU A 54 -4.56 -9.20 -1.22
CA LEU A 54 -3.25 -9.19 -1.87
C LEU A 54 -3.08 -10.52 -2.60
N ALA A 55 -3.05 -10.47 -3.93
CA ALA A 55 -3.03 -11.65 -4.78
C ALA A 55 -1.85 -11.63 -5.75
N ASN A 56 -1.37 -12.81 -6.11
CA ASN A 56 -0.49 -12.99 -7.26
C ASN A 56 -1.28 -13.67 -8.39
N ASP A 57 -1.68 -12.87 -9.38
CA ASP A 57 -2.52 -13.28 -10.52
C ASP A 57 -1.68 -13.79 -11.70
N SER A 58 -0.52 -14.37 -11.41
CA SER A 58 0.37 -14.94 -12.42
C SER A 58 0.77 -16.36 -12.08
N GLU A 59 1.30 -17.06 -13.09
CA GLU A 59 1.90 -18.39 -12.93
C GLU A 59 3.33 -18.33 -12.35
N ARG A 60 3.82 -17.14 -11.98
CA ARG A 60 5.19 -16.93 -11.49
C ARG A 60 5.19 -16.48 -10.04
N PRO A 61 6.12 -16.98 -9.20
CA PRO A 61 6.23 -16.51 -7.82
C PRO A 61 6.68 -15.05 -7.78
N ALA A 62 6.09 -14.28 -6.86
CA ALA A 62 6.53 -12.94 -6.49
C ALA A 62 7.28 -13.01 -5.15
N TYR A 63 8.41 -12.32 -5.07
CA TYR A 63 9.26 -12.29 -3.89
C TYR A 63 9.32 -10.89 -3.30
N ASP A 64 9.63 -10.80 -2.01
CA ASP A 64 9.81 -9.54 -1.28
C ASP A 64 8.68 -8.56 -1.58
N VAL A 65 7.43 -9.02 -1.44
CA VAL A 65 6.25 -8.20 -1.73
C VAL A 65 6.07 -7.21 -0.59
N THR A 66 6.06 -5.92 -0.92
CA THR A 66 5.86 -4.81 0.01
C THR A 66 4.68 -3.97 -0.46
N VAL A 67 3.88 -3.50 0.49
CA VAL A 67 2.75 -2.59 0.23
C VAL A 67 2.92 -1.35 1.10
N GLU A 68 3.03 -0.19 0.50
CA GLU A 68 3.09 1.10 1.19
C GLU A 68 1.77 1.83 0.99
N PHE A 69 1.05 2.13 2.07
CA PHE A 69 -0.21 2.87 2.03
C PHE A 69 0.03 4.36 2.26
N ASP A 70 -0.71 5.21 1.55
CA ASP A 70 -0.65 6.67 1.74
C ASP A 70 -1.28 7.10 3.07
N ASP A 71 -2.41 6.48 3.41
CA ASP A 71 -3.24 6.79 4.57
C ASP A 71 -3.62 5.50 5.33
N PRO A 72 -3.79 5.55 6.66
CA PRO A 72 -4.26 4.40 7.44
C PRO A 72 -5.67 3.94 7.03
N LEU A 73 -5.87 2.63 7.05
CA LEU A 73 -7.18 1.98 6.87
C LEU A 73 -7.59 1.36 8.21
N LEU A 74 -8.51 2.02 8.91
CA LEU A 74 -8.98 1.54 10.20
C LEU A 74 -10.08 0.50 10.01
N GLY A 75 -9.83 -0.68 10.57
CA GLY A 75 -10.70 -1.84 10.52
C GLY A 75 -11.16 -2.29 11.90
N LEU A 76 -11.97 -3.35 11.92
CA LEU A 76 -12.48 -4.01 13.12
C LEU A 76 -13.10 -3.03 14.12
N GLY A 77 -14.03 -2.20 13.66
CA GLY A 77 -14.68 -1.19 14.50
C GLY A 77 -13.86 0.10 14.71
N GLY A 78 -12.71 0.24 14.03
CA GLY A 78 -11.82 1.39 14.15
C GLY A 78 -10.64 1.17 15.10
N ASP A 79 -10.55 -0.01 15.73
CA ASP A 79 -9.52 -0.31 16.73
C ASP A 79 -8.20 -0.81 16.13
N VAL A 80 -8.21 -1.26 14.87
CA VAL A 80 -7.06 -1.87 14.22
C VAL A 80 -6.70 -1.10 12.96
N ASP A 81 -5.46 -0.61 12.90
CA ASP A 81 -4.88 -0.14 11.65
C ASP A 81 -4.47 -1.35 10.80
N VAL A 82 -5.26 -1.61 9.76
CA VAL A 82 -5.02 -2.71 8.81
C VAL A 82 -3.76 -2.46 7.98
N THR A 83 -3.42 -1.20 7.70
CA THR A 83 -2.24 -0.87 6.87
C THR A 83 -0.92 -1.13 7.59
N GLY A 84 -0.93 -1.14 8.94
CA GLY A 84 0.23 -1.40 9.78
C GLY A 84 0.55 -2.90 9.99
N LEU A 85 -0.12 -3.81 9.28
CA LEU A 85 0.17 -5.25 9.40
C LEU A 85 1.55 -5.60 8.85
N ALA A 86 2.33 -6.36 9.61
CA ALA A 86 3.71 -6.76 9.27
C ALA A 86 3.86 -7.52 7.93
N LEU A 87 2.75 -8.07 7.38
CA LEU A 87 2.76 -8.72 6.07
C LEU A 87 3.04 -7.72 4.93
N PHE A 88 2.72 -6.44 5.13
CA PHE A 88 2.91 -5.38 4.15
C PHE A 88 4.35 -4.84 4.14
N ASP A 89 5.10 -5.02 5.22
CA ASP A 89 6.50 -4.58 5.31
C ASP A 89 7.47 -5.43 4.47
N GLY A 90 7.06 -6.65 4.10
CA GLY A 90 7.89 -7.56 3.33
C GLY A 90 7.47 -9.03 3.45
N LEU A 91 6.53 -9.43 2.61
CA LEU A 91 6.16 -10.83 2.43
C LEU A 91 7.20 -11.52 1.55
N THR A 92 7.97 -12.44 2.13
CA THR A 92 9.09 -13.12 1.45
C THR A 92 8.70 -13.81 0.15
N LEU A 93 7.51 -14.42 0.10
CA LEU A 93 7.04 -15.16 -1.07
C LEU A 93 5.51 -15.13 -1.16
N LEU A 94 5.01 -14.67 -2.29
CA LEU A 94 3.63 -14.88 -2.71
C LEU A 94 3.61 -15.83 -3.91
N ARG A 95 3.15 -17.08 -3.66
CA ARG A 95 3.15 -18.16 -4.65
C ARG A 95 2.24 -17.83 -5.85
N PRO A 96 2.48 -18.47 -7.01
CA PRO A 96 1.57 -18.37 -8.16
C PRO A 96 0.11 -18.65 -7.77
N GLY A 97 -0.81 -17.81 -8.23
CA GLY A 97 -2.26 -17.93 -7.97
C GLY A 97 -2.64 -17.86 -6.48
N ARG A 98 -1.74 -17.42 -5.60
CA ARG A 98 -2.04 -17.34 -4.16
C ARG A 98 -2.63 -15.97 -3.83
N GLU A 99 -3.66 -16.04 -3.00
CA GLU A 99 -4.34 -14.89 -2.41
C GLU A 99 -4.17 -14.88 -0.88
N ILE A 100 -4.04 -13.67 -0.33
CA ILE A 100 -4.14 -13.38 1.10
C ILE A 100 -5.32 -12.42 1.27
N ARG A 101 -6.34 -12.85 2.02
CA ARG A 101 -7.51 -12.03 2.37
C ARG A 101 -7.35 -11.55 3.80
N ILE A 102 -7.43 -10.24 3.98
CA ILE A 102 -7.40 -9.58 5.28
C ILE A 102 -8.77 -8.97 5.52
N LEU A 103 -9.42 -9.36 6.62
CA LEU A 103 -10.66 -8.71 7.03
C LEU A 103 -10.35 -7.26 7.40
N VAL A 104 -10.99 -6.32 6.71
CA VAL A 104 -10.95 -4.91 7.08
C VAL A 104 -12.01 -4.68 8.15
N ASP A 105 -13.28 -4.86 7.80
CA ASP A 105 -14.38 -4.63 8.73
C ASP A 105 -15.69 -5.27 8.22
N VAL A 106 -16.72 -5.24 9.05
CA VAL A 106 -18.11 -5.34 8.60
C VAL A 106 -18.48 -4.06 7.85
N ALA A 107 -19.04 -4.18 6.65
CA ALA A 107 -19.28 -3.06 5.74
C ALA A 107 -20.18 -1.99 6.39
N LEU A 108 -21.25 -2.40 7.08
CA LEU A 108 -22.13 -1.47 7.81
C LEU A 108 -21.35 -0.63 8.84
N HIS A 109 -20.49 -1.26 9.63
CA HIS A 109 -19.72 -0.56 10.66
C HIS A 109 -18.70 0.38 10.04
N PHE A 110 -18.01 -0.06 8.97
CA PHE A 110 -17.06 0.77 8.25
C PHE A 110 -17.71 2.06 7.74
N PHE A 111 -18.85 1.94 7.04
CA PHE A 111 -19.51 3.10 6.45
C PHE A 111 -20.24 3.99 7.46
N ALA A 112 -20.65 3.44 8.62
CA ALA A 112 -21.27 4.22 9.69
C ALA A 112 -20.29 5.20 10.38
N ARG A 113 -18.97 4.97 10.28
CA ARG A 113 -17.94 5.85 10.88
C ARG A 113 -17.61 7.09 10.05
N GLU A 114 -18.12 7.18 8.82
CA GLU A 114 -17.85 8.29 7.89
C GLU A 114 -16.35 8.56 7.65
N GLU A 115 -15.52 7.51 7.77
CA GLU A 115 -14.08 7.57 7.49
C GLU A 115 -13.77 7.74 5.99
N PRO A 116 -12.56 8.21 5.63
CA PRO A 116 -12.12 8.30 4.24
C PRO A 116 -12.27 6.96 3.52
N THR A 117 -12.90 6.98 2.35
CA THR A 117 -13.08 5.78 1.50
C THR A 117 -12.01 5.64 0.43
N ALA A 118 -11.17 6.66 0.24
CA ALA A 118 -10.06 6.59 -0.70
C ALA A 118 -8.94 5.73 -0.11
N LEU A 119 -8.56 4.67 -0.81
CA LEU A 119 -7.42 3.82 -0.49
C LEU A 119 -6.41 3.94 -1.61
N ARG A 120 -5.18 4.31 -1.26
CA ARG A 120 -4.06 4.37 -2.20
C ARG A 120 -2.88 3.61 -1.62
N ALA A 121 -2.29 2.75 -2.45
CA ALA A 121 -1.15 1.96 -2.06
C ALA A 121 -0.19 1.73 -3.23
N ASP A 122 1.10 1.80 -2.94
CA ASP A 122 2.17 1.38 -3.83
C ASP A 122 2.59 -0.05 -3.46
N VAL A 123 2.40 -0.97 -4.40
CA VAL A 123 2.81 -2.37 -4.25
C VAL A 123 4.09 -2.59 -5.03
N SER A 124 5.09 -3.20 -4.42
CA SER A 124 6.36 -3.55 -5.08
C SER A 124 6.75 -4.99 -4.80
N TRP A 125 7.41 -5.63 -5.76
CA TRP A 125 7.81 -7.03 -5.66
C TRP A 125 8.97 -7.35 -6.60
N GLN A 126 9.50 -8.57 -6.48
CA GLN A 126 10.61 -9.08 -7.29
C GLN A 126 10.25 -10.38 -8.02
N SER A 127 10.81 -10.56 -9.22
CA SER A 127 10.88 -11.88 -9.86
C SER A 127 11.92 -12.76 -9.18
N ARG A 128 11.92 -14.05 -9.52
CA ARG A 128 12.97 -14.99 -9.10
C ARG A 128 14.38 -14.56 -9.51
N ARG A 129 14.51 -13.74 -10.57
CA ARG A 129 15.81 -13.23 -11.06
C ARG A 129 16.24 -11.93 -10.35
N GLY A 130 15.41 -11.41 -9.43
CA GLY A 130 15.66 -10.16 -8.72
C GLY A 130 15.26 -8.91 -9.49
N GLU A 131 14.55 -9.04 -10.61
CA GLU A 131 13.96 -7.90 -11.32
C GLU A 131 12.85 -7.30 -10.48
N ARG A 132 12.81 -5.97 -10.37
CA ARG A 132 11.87 -5.24 -9.52
C ARG A 132 10.73 -4.66 -10.34
N PHE A 133 9.53 -4.84 -9.83
CA PHE A 133 8.29 -4.32 -10.37
C PHE A 133 7.58 -3.51 -9.30
N GLY A 134 6.66 -2.65 -9.75
CA GLY A 134 5.80 -1.94 -8.83
C GLY A 134 4.62 -1.32 -9.54
N GLN A 135 3.53 -1.23 -8.81
CA GLN A 135 2.28 -0.68 -9.30
C GLN A 135 1.54 0.01 -8.17
N GLU A 136 0.98 1.16 -8.51
CA GLU A 136 0.08 1.90 -7.66
C GLU A 136 -1.35 1.39 -7.86
N PHE A 137 -2.05 1.15 -6.75
CA PHE A 137 -3.46 0.79 -6.70
C PHE A 137 -4.24 1.92 -6.02
N ARG A 138 -5.38 2.26 -6.62
CA ARG A 138 -6.30 3.29 -6.13
C ARG A 138 -7.71 2.74 -6.12
N HIS A 139 -8.32 2.74 -4.95
CA HIS A 139 -9.68 2.29 -4.73
C HIS A 139 -10.48 3.40 -4.05
N ASP A 140 -11.76 3.48 -4.37
CA ASP A 140 -12.69 4.31 -3.61
C ASP A 140 -13.79 3.39 -3.07
N LEU A 141 -13.70 3.06 -1.79
CA LEU A 141 -14.58 2.10 -1.11
C LEU A 141 -16.04 2.55 -1.09
N LYS A 142 -16.34 3.82 -1.42
CA LYS A 142 -17.71 4.30 -1.50
C LYS A 142 -18.54 3.54 -2.53
N VAL A 143 -17.91 2.92 -3.53
CA VAL A 143 -18.62 2.09 -4.54
C VAL A 143 -19.41 0.96 -3.91
N TRP A 144 -19.01 0.50 -2.72
CA TRP A 144 -19.68 -0.56 -1.97
C TRP A 144 -20.82 -0.06 -1.07
N LYS A 145 -21.00 1.25 -0.88
CA LYS A 145 -22.09 1.80 -0.04
C LYS A 145 -23.48 1.45 -0.59
N ASP A 146 -23.60 1.37 -1.90
CA ASP A 146 -24.88 1.16 -2.59
C ASP A 146 -25.31 -0.31 -2.64
N PHE A 147 -24.43 -1.24 -2.22
CA PHE A 147 -24.67 -2.69 -2.38
C PHE A 147 -25.72 -3.26 -1.42
N GLY A 148 -26.27 -2.47 -0.50
CA GLY A 148 -27.54 -2.81 0.18
C GLY A 148 -27.53 -4.08 1.05
N GLU A 149 -26.41 -4.79 1.20
CA GLU A 149 -26.23 -5.93 2.12
C GLU A 149 -26.08 -5.48 3.59
N VAL A 150 -26.73 -4.36 3.90
CA VAL A 150 -26.94 -3.87 5.26
C VAL A 150 -28.26 -4.48 5.72
N GLY A 151 -28.20 -5.73 6.17
CA GLY A 151 -29.28 -6.37 6.93
C GLY A 151 -29.40 -5.79 8.33
#